data_AF-A0A968TTB7-F1
#
_entry.id   AF-A0A968TTB7-F1
#
_cell.length_a   1.000
_cell.length_b   1.000
_cell.length_c   1.000
_cell.angle_alpha   90.00
_cell.angle_beta   90.00
_cell.angle_gamma   90.00
#
_symmetry.space_group_name_H-M   'P 1'
#
loop_
_entity.id
_entity.type
_entity.pdbx_description
1 polymer ?
#
loop_
_entity_poly.entity_id
_entity_poly.type
_entity_poly.pdbx_seq_one_letter_code
_entity_poly.pdbx_strand_id
1 'polypeptide(L)' 'MSDDDDVVAYLTLPDHPGRSAAVVVKNVRLRDLVGAYVGPNLFFDFDEANRLIGIEIID' A
#
# COMPACT_ATOMS: atom_id res chain seq x y z
N MET A 1 0.64 -24.52 3.00
CA MET A 1 0.44 -23.14 2.52
C MET A 1 1.01 -22.29 3.62
N SER A 2 2.10 -21.57 3.36
CA SER A 2 2.68 -20.66 4.35
C SER A 2 1.72 -19.49 4.44
N ASP A 3 0.99 -19.38 5.54
CA ASP A 3 0.41 -18.10 5.92
C ASP A 3 1.61 -17.24 6.31
N ASP A 4 2.21 -16.58 5.32
CA ASP A 4 3.09 -15.43 5.55
C ASP A 4 2.20 -14.32 6.11
N ASP A 5 1.88 -14.45 7.40
CA ASP A 5 1.36 -13.38 8.25
C ASP A 5 2.53 -12.43 8.51
N ASP A 6 3.07 -11.84 7.43
CA ASP A 6 3.93 -10.67 7.58
C ASP A 6 3.12 -9.65 8.39
N VAL A 7 3.76 -8.97 9.35
CA VAL A 7 3.06 -7.99 10.18
C VAL A 7 2.70 -6.80 9.28
N VAL A 8 1.47 -6.82 8.76
CA VAL A 8 0.96 -5.76 7.87
C VAL A 8 0.17 -4.75 8.70
N ALA A 9 0.66 -3.50 8.73
CA ALA A 9 -0.14 -2.36 9.16
C ALA A 9 -0.68 -1.62 7.93
N TYR A 10 -1.99 -1.36 7.89
CA TYR A 10 -2.63 -0.64 6.79
C TYR A 10 -3.12 0.73 7.25
N LEU A 11 -2.76 1.79 6.53
CA LEU A 11 -3.29 3.13 6.71
C LEU A 11 -4.24 3.49 5.57
N THR A 12 -5.52 3.58 5.88
CA THR A 12 -6.56 4.09 4.98
C THR A 12 -6.57 5.62 4.99
N LEU A 13 -6.46 6.26 3.82
CA LEU A 13 -6.54 7.72 3.70
C LEU A 13 -8.00 8.19 3.52
N PRO A 14 -8.33 9.47 3.80
CA PRO A 14 -9.71 9.96 3.77
C PRO A 14 -10.46 9.75 2.45
N ASP A 15 -9.74 9.74 1.33
CA ASP A 15 -10.32 9.56 -0.01
C ASP A 15 -10.61 8.08 -0.34
N HIS A 16 -10.23 7.14 0.53
CA HIS A 16 -10.50 5.72 0.31
C HIS A 16 -12.01 5.43 0.49
N PRO A 17 -12.71 4.90 -0.52
CA PRO A 17 -14.15 4.61 -0.47
C PRO A 17 -14.56 3.42 0.43
N GLY A 18 -13.73 3.03 1.41
CA GLY A 18 -13.99 1.92 2.34
C GLY A 18 -13.60 0.53 1.82
N ARG A 19 -14.04 -0.52 2.54
CA ARG A 19 -13.62 -1.93 2.35
C ARG A 19 -14.17 -2.54 1.06
N SER A 20 -13.56 -2.22 -0.07
CA SER A 20 -13.71 -2.98 -1.31
C SER A 20 -12.33 -3.19 -1.91
N ALA A 21 -11.99 -4.45 -2.21
CA ALA A 21 -10.71 -4.82 -2.81
C ALA A 21 -10.53 -4.27 -4.24
N ALA A 22 -11.61 -3.83 -4.90
CA ALA A 22 -11.58 -3.32 -6.27
C ALA A 22 -11.22 -1.83 -6.36
N VAL A 23 -10.95 -1.18 -5.23
CA VAL A 23 -10.76 0.28 -5.15
C VAL A 23 -9.35 0.70 -5.55
N VAL A 24 -8.36 -0.15 -5.23
CA VAL A 24 -6.96 0.07 -5.57
C VAL A 24 -6.74 -0.39 -7.00
N VAL A 25 -6.35 0.52 -7.89
CA VAL A 25 -6.06 0.20 -9.29
C VAL A 25 -4.57 0.13 -9.58
N LYS A 26 -3.74 0.69 -8.70
CA LYS A 26 -2.28 0.65 -8.79
C LYS A 26 -1.69 0.62 -7.38
N ASN A 27 -0.73 -0.28 -7.19
CA ASN A 27 0.03 -0.43 -5.96
C ASN A 27 1.53 -0.26 -6.30
N VAL A 28 2.23 0.61 -5.58
CA VAL A 28 3.64 0.96 -5.86
C VAL A 28 4.50 0.81 -4.62
N ARG A 29 5.58 0.02 -4.71
CA ARG A 29 6.56 -0.13 -3.63
C ARG A 29 7.49 1.09 -3.55
N LEU A 30 7.65 1.68 -2.37
CA LEU A 30 8.48 2.87 -2.16
C LEU A 30 9.94 2.67 -2.59
N ARG A 31 10.51 1.50 -2.30
CA ARG A 31 11.94 1.24 -2.60
C ARG A 31 12.23 1.31 -4.11
N ASP A 32 11.26 0.99 -4.96
CA ASP A 32 11.41 1.08 -6.41
C ASP A 32 11.45 2.55 -6.90
N LEU A 33 10.98 3.49 -6.08
CA LEU A 33 11.00 4.92 -6.36
C LEU A 33 12.25 5.63 -5.83
N VAL A 34 12.73 5.23 -4.63
CA VAL A 34 13.77 5.98 -3.90
C VAL A 34 15.11 5.23 -3.78
N GLY A 35 15.17 3.96 -4.21
CA GLY A 35 16.38 3.15 -4.31
C GLY A 35 17.01 2.78 -2.97
N ALA A 36 17.65 3.75 -2.31
CA ALA A 36 18.39 3.57 -1.05
C ALA A 36 17.51 3.71 0.20
N TYR A 37 16.20 3.45 0.08
CA TYR A 37 15.28 3.52 1.22
C TYR A 37 15.51 2.35 2.20
N VAL A 38 15.85 2.70 3.43
CA VAL A 38 16.06 1.80 4.57
C VAL A 38 14.88 1.95 5.54
N GLY A 39 14.13 0.87 5.73
CA GLY A 39 12.89 0.85 6.51
C GLY A 39 11.95 -0.29 6.05
N PRO A 40 10.75 -0.38 6.64
CA PRO A 40 9.76 -1.41 6.30
C PRO A 40 9.29 -1.25 4.85
N ASN A 41 8.83 -2.33 4.22
CA ASN A 41 8.28 -2.27 2.88
C ASN A 41 6.99 -1.45 2.87
N LEU A 42 7.02 -0.33 2.17
CA LEU A 42 5.87 0.54 2.00
C LEU A 42 5.30 0.36 0.61
N PHE A 43 3.99 0.12 0.52
CA PHE A 43 3.24 0.12 -0.73
C PHE A 43 2.20 1.24 -0.73
N PHE A 44 2.06 1.89 -1.89
CA PHE A 44 1.16 3.02 -2.10
C PHE A 44 0.03 2.65 -3.04
N ASP A 45 -1.19 2.79 -2.54
CA ASP A 45 -2.42 2.44 -3.26
C ASP A 45 -3.05 3.66 -3.91
N PHE A 46 -3.30 3.58 -5.21
CA PHE A 46 -3.94 4.64 -5.98
C PHE A 46 -5.30 4.21 -6.51
N ASP A 47 -6.22 5.17 -6.59
CA ASP A 47 -7.53 5.03 -7.25
C ASP A 47 -7.47 5.28 -8.78
N GLU A 48 -8.61 5.13 -9.46
CA GLU A 48 -8.77 5.39 -10.90
C GLU A 48 -8.37 6.81 -11.33
N ALA A 49 -8.46 7.78 -10.42
CA ALA A 49 -8.09 9.17 -10.64
C ALA A 49 -6.60 9.46 -10.32
N ASN A 50 -5.79 8.42 -10.05
CA ASN A 50 -4.41 8.52 -9.59
C ASN A 50 -4.23 9.25 -8.25
N ARG A 51 -5.22 9.22 -7.36
CA ARG A 51 -5.11 9.73 -5.99
C ARG A 51 -4.59 8.63 -5.07
N LEU A 52 -3.64 8.97 -4.20
CA LEU A 52 -3.18 8.08 -3.15
C LEU A 52 -4.30 7.93 -2.11
N ILE A 53 -4.74 6.70 -1.87
CA ILE A 53 -5.87 6.38 -0.99
C ILE A 53 -5.48 5.42 0.14
N GLY A 54 -4.31 4.78 0.07
CA GLY A 54 -3.86 3.82 1.08
C GLY A 54 -2.35 3.67 1.13
N ILE A 55 -1.85 3.24 2.29
CA ILE A 55 -0.46 2.86 2.51
C ILE A 55 -0.42 1.53 3.25
N GLU A 56 0.26 0.54 2.67
CA GLU A 56 0.55 -0.74 3.33
C GLU A 56 1.98 -0.71 3.88
N ILE A 57 2.15 -1.13 5.13
CA ILE A 57 3.44 -1.21 5.82
C ILE A 57 3.66 -2.68 6.16
N ILE A 58 4.71 -3.28 5.60
CA ILE A 58 5.08 -4.70 5.80
C ILE A 58 6.51 -4.74 6.36
N ASP A 59 6.71 -5.39 7.50
CA ASP A 59 8.02 -5.54 8.16
C ASP A 59 8.85 -6.71 7.60
#